data_AF-A0A7R9YNS8-F1
#
_entry.id   AF-A0A7R9YNS8-F1
#
_cell.length_a   1.000
_cell.length_b   1.000
_cell.length_c   1.000
_cell.angle_alpha   90.00
_cell.angle_beta   90.00
_cell.angle_gamma   90.00
#
_symmetry.space_group_name_H-M   'P 1'
#
loop_
_entity.id
_entity.type
_entity.pdbx_description
1 polymer ?
#
loop_
_entity_poly.entity_id
_entity_poly.type
_entity_poly.pdbx_seq_one_letter_code
_entity_poly.pdbx_strand_id
1 'polypeptide(L)'
;RAPPRGSTDAPHAAHASGTTHSRTQLEALAKPVLLQLASAMGDSRVGVWASGPLRPCLDTPDARCGAIEAIPPELRFACLDICAAFDVSGQCWQLVLGQLPYADNDPAYRWALLSALSRAPTERLLNATLGLVMNPAVVRAQDMGAMVSMLAGNSFARGARQIVWEYARANAYALLGAAGGLAVLFR
;
A
#
# COMPACT_ATOMS: atom_id res chain seq x y z
N ARG A 1 -27.92 -60.82 42.12
CA ARG A 1 -26.49 -60.39 42.05
C ARG A 1 -26.35 -59.49 40.83
N ALA A 2 -26.04 -58.21 41.06
CA ALA A 2 -25.94 -57.18 40.03
C ALA A 2 -24.68 -57.35 39.16
N PRO A 3 -24.68 -56.91 37.88
CA PRO A 3 -23.46 -56.71 37.10
C PRO A 3 -22.79 -55.36 37.46
N PRO A 4 -21.45 -55.24 37.37
CA PRO A 4 -20.78 -53.97 37.62
C PRO A 4 -20.90 -53.04 36.40
N ARG A 5 -21.11 -51.76 36.71
CA ARG A 5 -21.09 -50.62 35.80
C ARG A 5 -19.68 -50.40 35.27
N GLY A 6 -19.57 -50.18 33.97
CA GLY A 6 -18.39 -49.62 33.31
C GLY A 6 -18.84 -48.66 32.21
N SER A 7 -19.24 -47.44 32.59
CA SER A 7 -19.47 -46.35 31.66
C SER A 7 -18.14 -45.63 31.42
N THR A 8 -17.59 -45.77 30.22
CA THR A 8 -16.51 -44.93 29.72
C THR A 8 -17.09 -43.58 29.33
N ASP A 9 -17.06 -42.63 30.26
CA ASP A 9 -17.27 -41.21 29.95
C ASP A 9 -16.01 -40.69 29.24
N ALA A 10 -16.12 -40.44 27.94
CA ALA A 10 -15.14 -39.68 27.18
C ALA A 10 -15.41 -38.18 27.39
N PRO A 11 -14.48 -37.39 27.96
CA PRO A 11 -14.63 -35.96 27.91
C PRO A 11 -14.28 -35.48 26.50
N HIS A 12 -15.29 -35.06 25.75
CA HIS A 12 -15.12 -34.14 24.63
C HIS A 12 -14.58 -32.82 25.19
N ALA A 13 -13.26 -32.74 25.38
CA ALA A 13 -12.56 -31.48 25.57
C ALA A 13 -12.65 -30.71 24.25
N ALA A 14 -13.61 -29.79 24.19
CA ALA A 14 -13.67 -28.76 23.17
C ALA A 14 -12.35 -27.97 23.23
N HIS A 15 -11.48 -28.17 22.22
CA HIS A 15 -10.39 -27.27 21.93
C HIS A 15 -10.96 -25.94 21.42
N ALA A 16 -11.49 -25.13 22.33
CA ALA A 16 -11.61 -23.70 22.11
C ALA A 16 -10.20 -23.11 22.24
N SER A 17 -9.41 -23.23 21.16
CA SER A 17 -8.16 -22.49 21.00
C SER A 17 -8.52 -21.02 20.74
N GLY A 18 -8.98 -20.35 21.79
CA GLY A 18 -9.19 -18.92 21.79
C GLY A 18 -7.82 -18.26 21.79
N THR A 19 -7.37 -17.79 20.63
CA THR A 19 -6.15 -17.00 20.52
C THR A 19 -6.37 -15.67 21.25
N THR A 20 -6.03 -15.60 22.53
CA THR A 20 -5.95 -14.35 23.28
C THR A 20 -4.77 -13.56 22.74
N HIS A 21 -5.05 -12.63 21.82
CA HIS A 21 -4.04 -11.66 21.39
C HIS A 21 -3.72 -10.74 22.57
N SER A 22 -2.44 -10.57 22.87
CA SER A 22 -2.00 -9.63 23.89
C SER A 22 -2.41 -8.20 23.50
N ARG A 23 -2.68 -7.35 24.49
CA ARG A 23 -3.04 -5.93 24.27
C ARG A 23 -2.03 -5.21 23.36
N THR A 24 -0.75 -5.53 23.51
CA THR A 24 0.35 -4.99 22.70
C THR A 24 0.25 -5.42 21.23
N GLN A 25 -0.17 -6.66 20.93
CA GLN A 25 -0.42 -7.11 19.55
C GLN A 25 -1.64 -6.40 18.93
N LEU A 26 -2.72 -6.20 19.70
CA LEU A 26 -3.88 -5.47 19.22
C LEU A 26 -3.55 -3.99 18.93
N GLU A 27 -2.76 -3.35 19.79
CA GLU A 27 -2.32 -1.97 19.58
C GLU A 27 -1.39 -1.85 18.34
N ALA A 28 -0.50 -2.82 18.11
CA ALA A 28 0.36 -2.85 16.94
C ALA A 28 -0.44 -2.98 15.62
N LEU A 29 -1.54 -3.74 15.64
CA LEU A 29 -2.42 -3.90 14.47
C LEU A 29 -3.38 -2.72 14.27
N ALA A 30 -3.87 -2.12 15.36
CA ALA A 30 -4.86 -1.03 15.28
C ALA A 30 -4.25 0.30 14.82
N LYS A 31 -3.02 0.61 15.24
CA LYS A 31 -2.33 1.88 14.92
C LYS A 31 -2.25 2.18 13.41
N PRO A 32 -1.73 1.29 12.54
CA PRO A 32 -1.65 1.59 11.11
C PRO A 32 -3.03 1.80 10.47
N VAL A 33 -4.05 1.04 10.90
CA VAL A 33 -5.42 1.19 10.41
C VAL A 33 -6.01 2.55 10.79
N LEU A 34 -5.84 2.97 12.04
CA LEU A 34 -6.33 4.27 12.50
C LEU A 34 -5.63 5.43 11.79
N LEU A 35 -4.33 5.31 11.52
CA LEU A 35 -3.57 6.31 10.77
C LEU A 35 -4.04 6.41 9.32
N GLN A 36 -4.27 5.28 8.65
CA GLN A 36 -4.81 5.27 7.28
C GLN A 36 -6.22 5.85 7.23
N LEU A 37 -7.08 5.54 8.20
CA LEU A 37 -8.42 6.11 8.28
C LEU A 37 -8.35 7.64 8.48
N ALA A 38 -7.51 8.11 9.39
CA ALA A 38 -7.33 9.54 9.63
C ALA A 38 -6.76 10.28 8.41
N SER A 39 -5.86 9.64 7.65
CA SER A 39 -5.40 10.15 6.36
C SER A 39 -6.50 10.20 5.31
N ALA A 40 -7.34 9.17 5.21
CA ALA A 40 -8.46 9.14 4.28
C ALA A 40 -9.52 10.21 4.60
N MET A 41 -9.68 10.56 5.88
CA MET A 41 -10.52 11.68 6.32
C MET A 41 -9.90 13.06 6.08
N GLY A 42 -8.65 13.13 5.61
CA GLY A 42 -7.97 14.39 5.32
C GLY A 42 -7.42 15.12 6.55
N ASP A 43 -7.19 14.44 7.68
CA ASP A 43 -6.57 15.07 8.84
C ASP A 43 -5.08 15.38 8.56
N SER A 44 -4.79 16.66 8.31
CA SER A 44 -3.45 17.13 7.96
C SER A 44 -2.42 16.93 9.07
N ARG A 45 -2.84 16.76 10.33
CA ARG A 45 -1.94 16.46 11.45
C ARG A 45 -1.24 15.12 11.27
N VAL A 46 -1.90 14.19 10.59
CA VAL A 46 -1.39 12.86 10.28
C VAL A 46 -0.24 12.96 9.28
N GLY A 47 -0.29 13.91 8.33
CA GLY A 47 0.80 14.24 7.42
C GLY A 47 2.06 14.74 8.14
N VAL A 48 1.90 15.62 9.12
CA VAL A 48 3.02 16.12 9.96
C VAL A 48 3.62 14.98 10.79
N TRP A 49 2.77 14.14 11.38
CA TRP A 49 3.20 12.98 12.14
C TRP A 49 3.99 11.99 11.28
N ALA A 50 3.50 11.66 10.09
CA ALA A 50 4.14 10.68 9.20
C ALA A 50 5.45 11.17 8.60
N SER A 51 5.56 12.48 8.33
CA SER A 51 6.78 13.09 7.79
C SER A 51 7.86 13.31 8.85
N GLY A 52 7.53 13.36 10.14
CA GLY A 52 8.49 13.53 11.24
C GLY A 52 9.60 12.47 11.24
N PRO A 53 9.27 11.16 11.31
CA PRO A 53 10.26 10.09 11.25
C PRO A 53 11.05 10.03 9.93
N LEU A 54 10.46 10.53 8.84
CA LEU A 54 11.06 10.55 7.51
C LEU A 54 11.91 11.80 7.24
N ARG A 55 11.86 12.81 8.12
CA ARG A 55 12.55 14.10 7.95
C ARG A 55 14.02 13.97 7.56
N PRO A 56 14.83 13.09 8.19
CA PRO A 56 16.23 12.93 7.79
C PRO A 56 16.38 12.52 6.32
N CYS A 57 15.47 11.71 5.80
CA CYS A 57 15.46 11.27 4.39
C CYS A 57 15.01 12.37 3.43
N LEU A 58 14.14 13.27 3.89
CA LEU A 58 13.63 14.37 3.08
C LEU A 58 14.67 15.51 2.98
N ASP A 59 15.43 15.72 4.06
CA ASP A 59 16.49 16.74 4.11
C ASP A 59 17.77 16.27 3.39
N THR A 60 18.04 14.96 3.39
CA THR A 60 19.15 14.34 2.66
C THR A 60 18.61 13.22 1.76
N PRO A 61 18.26 13.51 0.50
CA PRO A 61 17.64 12.54 -0.40
C PRO A 61 18.66 11.49 -0.86
N ASP A 62 18.86 10.47 -0.02
CA ASP A 62 19.48 9.21 -0.37
C ASP A 62 18.39 8.14 -0.49
N ALA A 63 18.42 7.37 -1.58
CA ALA A 63 17.52 6.25 -1.81
C ALA A 63 17.65 5.16 -0.72
N ARG A 64 18.76 5.10 0.02
CA ARG A 64 18.96 4.20 1.16
C ARG A 64 18.97 4.94 2.49
N CYS A 65 17.97 5.77 2.71
CA CYS A 65 17.85 6.47 3.97
C CYS A 65 17.61 5.49 5.14
N GLY A 66 18.62 5.31 6.00
CA GLY A 66 18.54 4.47 7.20
C GLY A 66 17.44 4.90 8.20
N ALA A 67 16.89 6.12 8.09
CA ALA A 67 15.77 6.54 8.92
C ALA A 67 14.47 5.78 8.60
N ILE A 68 14.31 5.27 7.37
CA ILE A 68 13.17 4.39 7.02
C ILE A 68 13.29 3.05 7.77
N GLU A 69 14.51 2.52 7.89
CA GLU A 69 14.77 1.25 8.59
C GLU A 69 14.52 1.37 10.09
N ALA A 70 14.74 2.56 10.67
CA ALA A 70 14.45 2.86 12.06
C ALA A 70 12.95 2.95 12.39
N ILE A 71 12.07 3.11 11.38
CA ILE A 71 10.62 3.08 11.59
C ILE A 71 10.19 1.63 11.83
N PRO A 72 9.36 1.35 12.87
CA PRO A 72 8.80 0.03 13.09
C PRO A 72 8.18 -0.54 11.80
N PRO A 73 8.47 -1.80 11.42
CA PRO A 73 8.01 -2.38 10.16
C PRO A 73 6.50 -2.23 9.92
N GLU A 74 5.69 -2.35 10.98
CA GLU A 74 4.23 -2.21 10.95
C GLU A 74 3.75 -0.79 10.66
N LEU A 75 4.57 0.24 10.90
CA LEU A 75 4.25 1.65 10.64
C LEU A 75 4.92 2.19 9.37
N ARG A 76 5.96 1.52 8.87
CA ARG A 76 6.77 1.99 7.75
C ARG A 76 5.92 2.32 6.52
N PHE A 77 5.02 1.41 6.14
CA PHE A 77 4.12 1.66 5.00
C PHE A 77 3.19 2.84 5.27
N ALA A 78 2.54 2.88 6.43
CA ALA A 78 1.64 3.98 6.78
C ALA A 78 2.36 5.34 6.71
N CYS A 79 3.59 5.44 7.25
CA CYS A 79 4.38 6.67 7.15
C CYS A 79 4.65 7.07 5.70
N LEU A 80 5.10 6.14 4.85
CA LEU A 80 5.39 6.40 3.44
C LEU A 80 4.12 6.79 2.65
N ASP A 81 3.02 6.07 2.87
CA ASP A 81 1.72 6.31 2.24
C ASP A 81 1.16 7.69 2.58
N ILE A 82 1.16 8.03 3.87
CA ILE A 82 0.66 9.31 4.38
C ILE A 82 1.57 10.46 3.93
N CYS A 83 2.89 10.29 4.00
CA CYS A 83 3.86 11.28 3.52
C CYS A 83 3.59 11.58 2.04
N ALA A 84 3.48 10.55 1.20
CA ALA A 84 3.18 10.71 -0.23
C ALA A 84 1.83 11.38 -0.47
N ALA A 85 0.81 11.10 0.35
CA ALA A 85 -0.54 11.64 0.20
C ALA A 85 -0.71 13.11 0.60
N PHE A 86 0.15 13.66 1.45
CA PHE A 86 0.04 15.04 1.96
C PHE A 86 1.17 15.96 1.49
N ASP A 87 2.29 15.42 1.03
CA ASP A 87 3.42 16.23 0.58
C ASP A 87 3.25 16.75 -0.85
N VAL A 88 2.79 17.99 -0.95
CA VAL A 88 2.64 18.70 -2.23
C VAL A 88 3.96 19.03 -2.91
N SER A 89 5.08 19.05 -2.18
CA SER A 89 6.41 19.32 -2.75
C SER A 89 6.86 18.17 -3.65
N GLY A 90 6.42 16.94 -3.32
CA GLY A 90 6.76 15.71 -4.02
C GLY A 90 8.04 15.04 -3.50
N GLN A 91 8.65 15.52 -2.43
CA GLN A 91 9.81 14.88 -1.80
C GLN A 91 9.46 13.48 -1.25
N CYS A 92 8.32 13.34 -0.56
CA CYS A 92 7.85 12.03 -0.11
C CYS A 92 7.56 11.11 -1.29
N TRP A 93 6.97 11.63 -2.36
CA TRP A 93 6.70 10.85 -3.57
C TRP A 93 8.01 10.34 -4.20
N GLN A 94 9.04 11.19 -4.30
CA GLN A 94 10.37 10.80 -4.78
C GLN A 94 11.04 9.78 -3.86
N LEU A 95 10.89 9.95 -2.54
CA LEU A 95 11.40 9.00 -1.55
C LEU A 95 10.78 7.61 -1.75
N VAL A 96 9.44 7.54 -1.89
CA VAL A 96 8.71 6.30 -2.16
C VAL A 96 9.15 5.67 -3.49
N LEU A 97 9.27 6.48 -4.56
CA LEU A 97 9.77 6.01 -5.85
C LEU A 97 11.19 5.43 -5.73
N GLY A 98 12.06 6.07 -4.97
CA GLY A 98 13.42 5.62 -4.69
C GLY A 98 13.50 4.30 -3.90
N GLN A 99 12.43 3.92 -3.19
CA GLN A 99 12.36 2.64 -2.48
C GLN A 99 11.99 1.45 -3.39
N LEU A 100 11.34 1.68 -4.54
CA LEU A 100 10.84 0.60 -5.40
C LEU A 100 11.90 -0.42 -5.85
N PRO A 101 13.14 -0.03 -6.22
CA PRO A 101 14.18 -0.98 -6.60
C PRO A 101 14.59 -1.94 -5.47
N TYR A 102 14.32 -1.57 -4.20
CA TYR A 102 14.64 -2.40 -3.03
C TYR A 102 13.51 -3.34 -2.63
N ALA A 103 12.34 -3.22 -3.24
CA ALA A 103 11.15 -3.98 -2.91
C ALA A 103 10.96 -5.24 -3.79
N ASP A 104 11.91 -5.57 -4.67
CA ASP A 104 11.70 -6.64 -5.66
C ASP A 104 11.55 -8.05 -5.05
N ASN A 105 12.15 -8.28 -3.88
CA ASN A 105 12.06 -9.55 -3.14
C ASN A 105 10.89 -9.59 -2.15
N ASP A 106 10.13 -8.50 -2.00
CA ASP A 106 8.98 -8.40 -1.12
C ASP A 106 7.77 -7.85 -1.90
N PRO A 107 6.95 -8.74 -2.51
CA PRO A 107 5.78 -8.32 -3.28
C PRO A 107 4.80 -7.47 -2.47
N ALA A 108 4.67 -7.73 -1.16
CA ALA A 108 3.75 -6.98 -0.30
C ALA A 108 4.27 -5.56 -0.07
N TYR A 109 5.57 -5.41 0.20
CA TYR A 109 6.19 -4.09 0.34
C TYR A 109 6.17 -3.32 -0.99
N ARG A 110 6.44 -3.98 -2.12
CA ARG A 110 6.34 -3.38 -3.45
C ARG A 110 4.93 -2.87 -3.74
N TRP A 111 3.92 -3.69 -3.46
CA TRP A 111 2.52 -3.30 -3.62
C TRP A 111 2.17 -2.09 -2.75
N ALA A 112 2.65 -2.07 -1.50
CA ALA A 112 2.53 -0.93 -0.61
C ALA A 112 3.14 0.35 -1.22
N LEU A 113 4.37 0.29 -1.74
CA LEU A 113 5.00 1.45 -2.37
C LEU A 113 4.24 1.95 -3.61
N LEU A 114 3.74 1.05 -4.45
CA LEU A 114 2.88 1.40 -5.60
C LEU A 114 1.59 2.08 -5.13
N SER A 115 0.96 1.56 -4.07
CA SER A 115 -0.22 2.16 -3.47
C SER A 115 0.07 3.59 -2.94
N ALA A 116 1.20 3.79 -2.27
CA ALA A 116 1.63 5.11 -1.80
C ALA A 116 1.84 6.11 -2.96
N LEU A 117 2.49 5.69 -4.06
CA LEU A 117 2.65 6.53 -5.26
C LEU A 117 1.32 6.91 -5.91
N SER A 118 0.31 6.05 -5.79
CA SER A 118 -1.03 6.30 -6.35
C SER A 118 -1.77 7.43 -5.63
N ARG A 119 -1.37 7.78 -4.40
CA ARG A 119 -1.96 8.86 -3.58
C ARG A 119 -1.39 10.25 -3.86
N ALA A 120 -0.76 10.44 -5.02
CA ALA A 120 -0.21 11.72 -5.44
C ALA A 120 -1.17 12.91 -5.17
N PRO A 121 -0.76 13.94 -4.40
CA PRO A 121 -1.65 15.00 -3.92
C PRO A 121 -1.92 16.11 -4.93
N THR A 122 -1.22 16.09 -6.06
CA THR A 122 -1.33 17.13 -7.10
C THR A 122 -1.49 16.48 -8.45
N GLU A 123 -2.14 17.19 -9.39
CA GLU A 123 -2.29 16.73 -10.77
C GLU A 123 -0.93 16.49 -11.44
N ARG A 124 0.09 17.30 -11.12
CA ARG A 124 1.46 17.13 -11.60
C ARG A 124 2.03 15.77 -11.19
N LEU A 125 1.92 15.43 -9.90
CA LEU A 125 2.43 14.16 -9.38
C LEU A 125 1.57 12.98 -9.86
N LEU A 126 0.25 13.16 -10.00
CA LEU A 126 -0.64 12.14 -10.55
C LEU A 126 -0.25 11.79 -12.00
N ASN A 127 -0.03 12.80 -12.84
CA ASN A 127 0.44 12.60 -14.21
C ASN A 127 1.83 11.96 -14.27
N ALA A 128 2.75 12.36 -13.37
CA ALA A 128 4.03 11.69 -13.25
C ALA A 128 3.86 10.21 -12.90
N THR A 129 3.01 9.87 -11.92
CA THR A 129 2.72 8.48 -11.58
C THR A 129 2.07 7.72 -12.73
N LEU A 130 1.15 8.33 -13.48
CA LEU A 130 0.56 7.72 -14.68
C LEU A 130 1.63 7.39 -15.72
N GLY A 131 2.60 8.28 -15.94
CA GLY A 131 3.75 8.02 -16.81
C GLY A 131 4.61 6.83 -16.36
N LEU A 132 4.63 6.50 -15.07
CA LEU A 132 5.32 5.32 -14.56
C LEU A 132 4.57 4.01 -14.84
N VAL A 133 3.25 4.04 -14.98
CA VAL A 133 2.42 2.83 -15.18
C VAL A 133 2.90 2.03 -16.38
N MET A 134 3.26 2.70 -17.48
CA MET A 134 3.69 2.04 -18.71
C MET A 134 5.20 1.75 -18.75
N ASN A 135 5.94 2.09 -17.69
CA ASN A 135 7.37 1.82 -17.61
C ASN A 135 7.59 0.44 -16.95
N PRO A 136 7.93 -0.62 -17.71
CA PRO A 136 8.10 -1.97 -17.17
C PRO A 136 9.27 -2.09 -16.19
N ALA A 137 10.21 -1.14 -16.20
CA ALA A 137 11.29 -1.08 -15.21
C ALA A 137 10.80 -0.60 -13.83
N VAL A 138 9.65 0.08 -13.78
CA VAL A 138 9.08 0.65 -12.55
C VAL A 138 7.82 -0.10 -12.11
N VAL A 139 6.89 -0.38 -13.04
CA VAL A 139 5.63 -1.10 -12.77
C VAL A 139 5.59 -2.37 -13.63
N ARG A 140 5.46 -3.53 -12.98
CA ARG A 140 5.39 -4.81 -13.69
C ARG A 140 4.08 -4.90 -14.46
N ALA A 141 4.06 -5.61 -15.58
CA ALA A 141 2.87 -5.73 -16.42
C ALA A 141 1.63 -6.19 -15.64
N GLN A 142 1.78 -7.14 -14.72
CA GLN A 142 0.67 -7.62 -13.88
C GLN A 142 0.12 -6.57 -12.89
N ASP A 143 0.94 -5.57 -12.51
CA ASP A 143 0.57 -4.55 -11.53
C ASP A 143 -0.07 -3.33 -12.22
N MET A 144 0.10 -3.18 -13.55
CA MET A 144 -0.34 -1.99 -14.30
C MET A 144 -1.83 -1.72 -14.15
N GLY A 145 -2.68 -2.73 -14.35
CA GLY A 145 -4.13 -2.57 -14.26
C GLY A 145 -4.57 -2.14 -12.86
N ALA A 146 -4.01 -2.77 -11.85
CA ALA A 146 -4.30 -2.46 -10.47
C ALA A 146 -3.79 -1.05 -10.08
N MET A 147 -2.64 -0.62 -10.61
CA MET A 147 -2.12 0.74 -10.46
C MET A 147 -3.04 1.80 -11.07
N VAL A 148 -3.56 1.57 -12.28
CA VAL A 148 -4.55 2.46 -12.92
C VAL A 148 -5.82 2.56 -12.06
N SER A 149 -6.31 1.43 -11.53
CA SER A 149 -7.48 1.44 -10.64
C SER A 149 -7.23 2.23 -9.36
N MET A 150 -6.06 2.09 -8.73
CA MET A 150 -5.69 2.87 -7.54
C MET A 150 -5.62 4.37 -7.84
N LEU A 151 -5.00 4.75 -8.97
CA LEU A 151 -4.92 6.14 -9.41
C LEU A 151 -6.31 6.74 -9.67
N ALA A 152 -7.23 5.96 -10.25
CA ALA A 152 -8.62 6.39 -10.46
C ALA A 152 -9.38 6.61 -9.14
N GLY A 153 -9.00 5.90 -8.08
CA GLY A 153 -9.52 6.04 -6.73
C GLY A 153 -8.84 7.13 -5.88
N ASN A 154 -7.84 7.83 -6.42
CA ASN A 154 -7.14 8.90 -5.70
C ASN A 154 -8.11 10.05 -5.38
N SER A 155 -8.28 10.32 -4.08
CA SER A 155 -9.11 11.41 -3.55
C SER A 155 -8.34 12.68 -3.20
N PHE A 156 -7.01 12.67 -3.30
CA PHE A 156 -6.11 13.77 -2.95
C PHE A 156 -5.94 14.75 -4.11
N ALA A 157 -5.74 14.25 -5.32
CA ALA A 157 -5.65 15.08 -6.52
C ALA A 157 -7.04 15.42 -7.06
N ARG A 158 -7.32 16.71 -7.25
CA ARG A 158 -8.57 17.16 -7.87
C ARG A 158 -8.70 16.58 -9.28
N GLY A 159 -9.88 16.06 -9.61
CA GLY A 159 -10.17 15.54 -10.96
C GLY A 159 -9.42 14.26 -11.32
N ALA A 160 -8.80 13.54 -10.36
CA ALA A 160 -7.99 12.36 -10.63
C ALA A 160 -8.71 11.34 -11.53
N ARG A 161 -9.99 11.06 -11.27
CA ARG A 161 -10.79 10.13 -12.08
C ARG A 161 -10.87 10.54 -13.56
N GLN A 162 -11.03 11.83 -13.85
CA GLN A 162 -11.08 12.35 -15.22
C GLN A 162 -9.71 12.22 -15.90
N ILE A 163 -8.64 12.62 -15.20
CA ILE A 163 -7.26 12.54 -15.71
C ILE A 163 -6.90 11.09 -16.03
N VAL A 164 -7.20 10.17 -15.13
CA VAL A 164 -6.92 8.74 -15.31
C VAL A 164 -7.77 8.15 -16.43
N TRP A 165 -9.03 8.57 -16.57
CA TRP A 165 -9.89 8.16 -17.68
C TRP A 165 -9.33 8.60 -19.04
N GLU A 166 -8.91 9.86 -19.16
CA GLU A 166 -8.31 10.39 -20.39
C GLU A 166 -7.00 9.68 -20.71
N TYR A 167 -6.16 9.43 -19.70
CA TYR A 167 -4.95 8.63 -19.85
C TYR A 167 -5.22 7.21 -20.32
N ALA A 168 -6.19 6.52 -19.69
CA ALA A 168 -6.55 5.15 -20.06
C ALA A 168 -7.11 5.08 -21.48
N ARG A 169 -7.92 6.07 -21.88
CA ARG A 169 -8.43 6.19 -23.25
C ARG A 169 -7.30 6.40 -24.26
N ALA A 170 -6.34 7.26 -23.97
CA ALA A 170 -5.20 7.53 -24.85
C ALA A 170 -4.27 6.32 -24.99
N ASN A 171 -4.16 5.48 -23.95
CA ASN A 171 -3.24 4.35 -23.88
C ASN A 171 -3.95 2.98 -23.94
N ALA A 172 -5.21 2.94 -24.38
CA ALA A 172 -6.06 1.75 -24.28
C ALA A 172 -5.42 0.49 -24.89
N TYR A 173 -4.82 0.60 -26.08
CA TYR A 173 -4.15 -0.52 -26.73
C TYR A 173 -2.93 -1.03 -25.97
N ALA A 174 -2.15 -0.14 -25.39
CA ALA A 174 -0.95 -0.51 -24.65
C ALA A 174 -1.32 -1.16 -23.30
N LEU A 175 -2.35 -0.65 -22.63
CA LEU A 175 -2.91 -1.25 -21.42
C LEU A 175 -3.54 -2.63 -21.68
N LEU A 176 -4.28 -2.78 -22.79
CA LEU A 176 -4.83 -4.07 -23.23
C LEU A 176 -3.74 -5.07 -23.59
N GLY A 177 -2.66 -4.62 -24.24
CA GLY A 177 -1.49 -5.46 -24.55
C GLY A 177 -0.75 -5.92 -23.30
N ALA A 178 -0.60 -5.04 -22.30
CA ALA A 178 0.05 -5.36 -21.03
C ALA A 178 -0.79 -6.31 -20.14
N ALA A 179 -2.12 -6.15 -20.15
CA ALA A 179 -3.07 -7.10 -19.55
C ALA A 179 -3.23 -8.40 -20.39
N GLY A 180 -2.55 -8.46 -21.54
CA GLY A 180 -2.97 -9.17 -22.74
C GLY A 180 -2.21 -10.43 -23.11
N GLY A 181 -1.73 -11.20 -22.13
CA GLY A 181 -1.78 -12.66 -22.27
C GLY A 181 -3.18 -13.20 -22.60
N LEU A 182 -4.22 -12.35 -22.51
CA LEU A 182 -5.60 -12.57 -22.95
C LEU A 182 -5.86 -12.34 -24.45
N ALA A 183 -4.94 -11.74 -25.21
CA ALA A 183 -5.11 -11.55 -26.66
C ALA A 183 -4.96 -12.86 -27.48
N VAL A 184 -4.58 -13.97 -26.83
CA VAL A 184 -4.53 -15.32 -27.43
C VAL A 184 -5.90 -16.01 -27.42
N LEU A 185 -6.90 -15.50 -26.67
CA LEU A 185 -8.23 -16.09 -26.60
C LEU A 185 -9.23 -15.53 -27.64
N PHE A 186 -8.82 -14.57 -28.45
CA PHE A 186 -9.61 -14.01 -29.56
C PHE A 186 -8.91 -14.18 -30.92
N ARG A 187 -8.03 -15.17 -31.05
CA ARG A 187 -7.43 -15.58 -32.31
C ARG A 187 -7.75 -17.03 -32.63
#